data_AF-A0A7V9UTT7-F1
#
_entry.id   AF-A0A7V9UTT7-F1
#
_cell.length_a   1.000
_cell.length_b   1.000
_cell.length_c   1.000
_cell.angle_alpha   90.00
_cell.angle_beta   90.00
_cell.angle_gamma   90.00
#
_symmetry.space_group_name_H-M   'P 1'
#
loop_
_entity.id
_entity.type
_entity.pdbx_description
1 polymer ?
#
loop_
_entity_poly.entity_id
_entity_poly.type
_entity_poly.pdbx_seq_one_letter_code
_entity_poly.pdbx_strand_id
1 'polypeptide(L)'
;IKTHKHRRLLLRGGVAAHHAGHIPAWKLLIEKMMSKGLLNAIFATSTVAAGVDFPARTVVVSNADTRGNDGWRPLAASELQQMTGRAGRRGKDNVGFVVLAPGQFQNPKKIAELLKSPPDALQSKFRSTYTSLLNLLDAFGSFALVREIAEKSFAFRDTSAQIDRLQNLRETRSTRLREQIKASGFAFSIEDIRAFERLTSVRLRLQEKNPTSRGEVRQKWLEENVEAGRIVTKSRNGKRFFLVLSVFGEKVVVMRDDGQGATLSLPHIGRVYAKKYAVKEASLDIAIEEIHAGVNPPLDEPKISHKKDDADEPVELVNSLIEKLTPENLSEDERRRAFQFLWETWNDAEYLEKSGRDIEYLRGDVWQPFENRAQVLNHFGYLDFAAQKVTTRGKWLADLRVDRPLLVGEALRHGIFDNLQPKYVAGLMASLAADSDRNYGEIHLSYDLSDILSEFEQIIFNVTGVELKYGVEASEEINFSAAATAEAWAEGTSWEDLVFYTKAEEGDLVRLLSRTGEALLQVANLRDSNPNAAAIARETAAIILREPIR
;
A
#
# COMPACT_ATOMS: atom_id res chain seq x y z
N ILE A 1 32.81 13.75 -19.75
CA ILE A 1 32.75 15.23 -19.55
C ILE A 1 33.27 16.04 -20.76
N LYS A 2 34.49 15.81 -21.27
CA LYS A 2 35.08 16.64 -22.36
C LYS A 2 34.25 16.65 -23.65
N THR A 3 33.52 15.56 -23.92
CA THR A 3 32.68 15.34 -25.10
C THR A 3 31.20 15.71 -24.89
N HIS A 4 30.80 16.17 -23.71
CA HIS A 4 29.38 16.36 -23.38
C HIS A 4 28.73 17.47 -24.23
N LYS A 5 27.50 17.22 -24.71
CA LYS A 5 26.74 18.11 -25.61
C LYS A 5 26.62 19.55 -25.11
N HIS A 6 26.50 19.77 -23.79
CA HIS A 6 26.33 21.10 -23.20
C HIS A 6 27.65 21.81 -22.83
N ARG A 7 28.82 21.22 -23.10
CA ARG A 7 30.12 21.79 -22.71
C ARG A 7 30.35 23.21 -23.23
N ARG A 8 29.99 23.48 -24.48
CA ARG A 8 30.21 24.80 -25.10
C ARG A 8 29.36 25.89 -24.43
N LEU A 9 28.11 25.58 -24.10
CA LEU A 9 27.21 26.51 -23.40
C LEU A 9 27.72 26.81 -21.99
N LEU A 10 28.20 25.79 -21.29
CA LEU A 10 28.79 25.92 -19.96
C LEU A 10 30.01 26.85 -19.97
N LEU A 11 30.98 26.60 -20.86
CA LEU A 11 32.24 27.33 -20.89
C LEU A 11 32.12 28.76 -21.44
N ARG A 12 31.24 28.99 -22.42
CA ARG A 12 31.13 30.30 -23.06
C ARG A 12 30.04 31.19 -22.44
N GLY A 13 28.99 30.59 -21.89
CA GLY A 13 27.82 31.31 -21.42
C GLY A 13 27.61 31.31 -19.91
N GLY A 14 28.37 30.49 -19.15
CA GLY A 14 28.12 30.34 -17.71
C GLY A 14 26.70 29.80 -17.41
N VAL A 15 26.12 29.05 -18.35
CA VAL A 15 24.76 28.52 -18.28
C VAL A 15 24.79 26.99 -18.30
N ALA A 16 24.01 26.38 -17.42
CA ALA A 16 23.94 24.93 -17.28
C ALA A 16 22.50 24.41 -17.17
N ALA A 17 22.31 23.15 -17.54
CA ALA A 17 21.11 22.37 -17.21
C ALA A 17 21.46 21.34 -16.12
N HIS A 18 20.54 21.11 -15.18
CA HIS A 18 20.66 20.12 -14.12
C HIS A 18 19.35 19.34 -13.97
N HIS A 19 19.39 18.07 -14.34
CA HIS A 19 18.27 17.15 -14.25
C HIS A 19 18.78 15.71 -14.17
N ALA A 20 17.91 14.77 -13.82
CA ALA A 20 18.27 13.36 -13.63
C ALA A 20 18.87 12.69 -14.88
N GLY A 21 18.47 13.13 -16.08
CA GLY A 21 18.99 12.66 -17.37
C GLY A 21 20.46 13.02 -17.67
N HIS A 22 21.13 13.82 -16.84
CA HIS A 22 22.58 14.01 -16.94
C HIS A 22 23.35 12.98 -16.10
N ILE A 23 24.50 12.54 -16.62
CA ILE A 23 25.42 11.65 -15.89
C ILE A 23 25.85 12.25 -14.53
N PRO A 24 26.07 11.43 -13.48
CA PRO A 24 26.42 11.91 -12.14
C PRO A 24 27.62 12.87 -12.12
N ALA A 25 28.70 12.54 -12.84
CA ALA A 25 29.89 13.36 -12.91
C ALA A 25 29.61 14.77 -13.50
N TRP A 26 28.66 14.87 -14.44
CA TRP A 26 28.24 16.16 -15.00
C TRP A 26 27.43 16.97 -13.96
N LYS A 27 26.46 16.35 -13.28
CA LYS A 27 25.70 17.00 -12.20
C LYS A 27 26.63 17.54 -11.11
N LEU A 28 27.60 16.74 -10.66
CA LEU A 28 28.58 17.15 -9.66
C LEU A 28 29.45 18.33 -10.12
N LEU A 29 29.83 18.36 -11.40
CA LEU A 29 30.55 19.50 -11.97
C LEU A 29 29.70 20.77 -11.92
N ILE A 30 28.43 20.69 -12.36
CA ILE A 30 27.50 21.82 -12.36
C ILE A 30 27.24 22.32 -10.94
N GLU A 31 27.04 21.43 -9.98
CA GLU A 31 26.87 21.76 -8.56
C GLU A 31 28.10 22.50 -8.00
N LYS A 32 29.31 21.99 -8.26
CA LYS A 32 30.57 22.66 -7.84
C LYS A 32 30.73 24.04 -8.47
N MET A 33 30.39 24.20 -9.74
CA MET A 33 30.44 25.49 -10.42
C MET A 33 29.41 26.47 -9.85
N MET A 34 28.22 25.99 -9.50
CA MET A 34 27.18 26.77 -8.83
C MET A 34 27.61 27.27 -7.46
N SER A 35 28.11 26.38 -6.58
CA SER A 35 28.53 26.76 -5.23
C SER A 35 29.70 27.76 -5.25
N LYS A 36 30.54 27.72 -6.30
CA LYS A 36 31.62 28.70 -6.53
C LYS A 36 31.15 30.01 -7.19
N GLY A 37 29.87 30.13 -7.55
CA GLY A 37 29.32 31.32 -8.21
C GLY A 37 29.83 31.53 -9.64
N LEU A 38 30.25 30.45 -10.32
CA LEU A 38 30.77 30.49 -11.69
C LEU A 38 29.67 30.40 -12.76
N LEU A 39 28.42 30.20 -12.35
CA LEU A 39 27.26 30.09 -13.24
C LEU A 39 26.38 31.34 -13.11
N ASN A 40 26.03 31.91 -14.25
CA ASN A 40 25.11 33.03 -14.38
C ASN A 40 23.65 32.56 -14.31
N ALA A 41 23.35 31.39 -14.86
CA ALA A 41 22.00 30.82 -14.88
C ALA A 41 22.05 29.29 -14.83
N ILE A 42 21.04 28.70 -14.20
CA ILE A 42 20.80 27.26 -14.22
C ILE A 42 19.35 26.95 -14.55
N PHE A 43 19.14 25.95 -15.40
CA PHE A 43 17.84 25.37 -15.71
C PHE A 43 17.76 24.01 -15.03
N ALA A 44 16.78 23.85 -14.13
CA ALA A 44 16.73 22.71 -13.24
C ALA A 44 15.32 22.13 -13.12
N THR A 45 15.23 20.81 -12.93
CA THR A 45 14.00 20.14 -12.51
C THR A 45 13.71 20.40 -11.03
N SER A 46 12.47 20.18 -10.59
CA SER A 46 12.02 20.37 -9.20
C SER A 46 12.93 19.70 -8.15
N THR A 47 13.51 18.55 -8.49
CA THR A 47 14.43 17.77 -7.64
C THR A 47 15.66 18.52 -7.16
N VAL A 48 16.11 19.55 -7.89
CA VAL A 48 17.29 20.36 -7.50
C VAL A 48 17.01 21.20 -6.25
N ALA A 49 15.76 21.62 -6.03
CA ALA A 49 15.42 22.43 -4.88
C ALA A 49 15.57 21.67 -3.55
N ALA A 50 15.37 20.35 -3.56
CA ALA A 50 15.45 19.49 -2.39
C ALA A 50 16.88 18.99 -2.10
N GLY A 51 17.70 18.78 -3.14
CA GLY A 51 18.95 18.00 -3.03
C GLY A 51 20.25 18.78 -2.94
N VAL A 52 20.24 20.11 -3.11
CA VAL A 52 21.48 20.88 -3.29
C VAL A 52 21.50 22.14 -2.42
N ASP A 53 22.63 22.42 -1.77
CA ASP A 53 22.80 23.61 -0.92
C ASP A 53 23.41 24.77 -1.72
N PHE A 54 22.58 25.45 -2.53
CA PHE A 54 22.99 26.72 -3.12
C PHE A 54 21.83 27.73 -3.15
N PRO A 55 22.07 28.99 -2.75
CA PRO A 55 21.13 30.09 -2.93
C PRO A 55 21.34 30.82 -4.27
N ALA A 56 20.26 31.29 -4.87
CA ALA A 56 20.25 32.12 -6.08
C ALA A 56 19.67 33.50 -5.77
N ARG A 57 20.07 34.56 -6.49
CA ARG A 57 19.43 35.89 -6.31
C ARG A 57 17.96 35.87 -6.73
N THR A 58 17.69 35.16 -7.83
CA THR A 58 16.37 35.10 -8.46
C THR A 58 16.04 33.65 -8.77
N VAL A 59 14.80 33.26 -8.45
CA VAL A 59 14.21 31.97 -8.87
C VAL A 59 13.11 32.26 -9.89
N VAL A 60 13.14 31.55 -11.01
CA VAL A 60 12.13 31.67 -12.06
C VAL A 60 11.35 30.36 -12.12
N VAL A 61 10.02 30.43 -11.97
CA VAL A 61 9.13 29.28 -12.06
C VAL A 61 8.42 29.33 -13.40
N SER A 62 8.67 28.33 -14.25
CA SER A 62 8.13 28.25 -15.62
C SER A 62 6.88 27.38 -15.74
N ASN A 63 6.67 26.41 -14.83
CA ASN A 63 5.51 25.49 -14.87
C ASN A 63 4.83 25.38 -13.48
N ALA A 64 3.51 25.17 -13.46
CA ALA A 64 2.73 24.93 -12.24
C ALA A 64 2.52 23.43 -11.94
N ASP A 65 2.91 22.58 -12.90
CA ASP A 65 2.77 21.13 -12.85
C ASP A 65 4.13 20.44 -12.90
N THR A 66 4.23 19.27 -12.28
CA THR A 66 5.39 18.39 -12.28
C THR A 66 4.97 16.97 -12.65
N ARG A 67 5.89 16.19 -13.21
CA ARG A 67 5.65 14.77 -13.47
C ARG A 67 6.02 13.95 -12.23
N GLY A 68 5.05 13.23 -11.69
CA GLY A 68 5.24 12.18 -10.69
C GLY A 68 5.27 10.79 -11.33
N ASN A 69 5.23 9.75 -10.49
CA ASN A 69 5.19 8.37 -10.94
C ASN A 69 3.86 8.05 -11.66
N ASP A 70 2.75 8.61 -11.18
CA ASP A 70 1.41 8.41 -11.75
C ASP A 70 1.07 9.41 -12.89
N GLY A 71 2.10 10.04 -13.47
CA GLY A 71 1.95 11.03 -14.54
C GLY A 71 2.01 12.49 -14.06
N TRP A 72 1.38 13.39 -14.82
CA TRP A 72 1.42 14.82 -14.53
C TRP A 72 0.50 15.17 -13.37
N ARG A 73 1.03 15.94 -12.41
CA ARG A 73 0.27 16.49 -11.29
C ARG A 73 0.65 17.94 -11.02
N PRO A 74 -0.22 18.73 -10.37
CA PRO A 74 0.16 20.04 -9.85
C PRO A 74 1.33 19.96 -8.87
N LEU A 75 2.14 21.03 -8.82
CA LEU A 75 3.14 21.20 -7.78
C LEU A 75 2.49 21.25 -6.39
N ALA A 76 3.14 20.59 -5.43
CA ALA A 76 2.75 20.66 -4.03
C ALA A 76 3.25 21.98 -3.41
N ALA A 77 2.62 22.42 -2.31
CA ALA A 77 2.99 23.67 -1.65
C ALA A 77 4.44 23.62 -1.11
N SER A 78 4.81 22.48 -0.53
CA SER A 78 6.15 22.19 -0.04
C SER A 78 7.21 22.25 -1.14
N GLU A 79 6.94 21.68 -2.32
CA GLU A 79 7.85 21.71 -3.47
C GLU A 79 8.10 23.15 -3.94
N LEU A 80 7.03 23.94 -4.08
CA LEU A 80 7.13 25.34 -4.49
C LEU A 80 7.87 26.19 -3.44
N GLN A 81 7.61 25.97 -2.15
CA GLN A 81 8.30 26.66 -1.06
C GLN A 81 9.79 26.30 -1.01
N GLN A 82 10.15 25.04 -1.25
CA GLN A 82 11.56 24.63 -1.36
C GLN A 82 12.25 25.32 -2.54
N MET A 83 11.59 25.40 -3.69
CA MET A 83 12.14 26.09 -4.87
C MET A 83 12.33 27.59 -4.61
N THR A 84 11.28 28.26 -4.14
CA THR A 84 11.28 29.71 -3.93
C THR A 84 12.12 30.15 -2.73
N GLY A 85 12.29 29.30 -1.72
CA GLY A 85 13.19 29.52 -0.58
C GLY A 85 14.68 29.59 -0.96
N ARG A 86 15.04 29.24 -2.20
CA ARG A 86 16.40 29.46 -2.73
C ARG A 86 16.65 30.90 -3.18
N ALA A 87 15.62 31.72 -3.31
CA ALA A 87 15.75 33.12 -3.70
C ALA A 87 16.32 33.97 -2.56
N GLY A 88 17.37 34.73 -2.85
CA GLY A 88 18.09 35.58 -1.89
C GLY A 88 19.32 34.88 -1.31
N ARG A 89 20.50 35.46 -1.52
CA ARG A 89 21.76 34.94 -1.00
C ARG A 89 22.12 35.64 0.31
N ARG A 90 22.22 34.87 1.40
CA ARG A 90 22.63 35.36 2.73
C ARG A 90 23.95 36.14 2.64
N GLY A 91 23.95 37.36 3.19
CA GLY A 91 25.11 38.25 3.20
C GLY A 91 25.48 38.87 1.85
N LYS A 92 24.72 38.63 0.78
CA LYS A 92 24.98 39.20 -0.56
C LYS A 92 23.80 39.98 -1.13
N ASP A 93 22.58 39.52 -0.91
CA ASP A 93 21.36 40.17 -1.41
C ASP A 93 20.51 40.72 -0.26
N ASN A 94 19.94 41.92 -0.43
CA ASN A 94 18.98 42.50 0.52
C ASN A 94 17.60 41.82 0.43
N VAL A 95 17.21 41.41 -0.78
CA VAL A 95 15.95 40.73 -1.08
C VAL A 95 16.17 39.67 -2.16
N GLY A 96 15.43 38.56 -2.07
CA GLY A 96 15.33 37.54 -3.11
C GLY A 96 14.17 37.82 -4.06
N PHE A 97 14.30 37.44 -5.32
CA PHE A 97 13.24 37.61 -6.32
C PHE A 97 12.66 36.25 -6.74
N VAL A 98 11.34 36.15 -6.76
CA VAL A 98 10.61 35.02 -7.36
C VAL A 98 9.83 35.55 -8.55
N VAL A 99 10.09 34.98 -9.73
CA VAL A 99 9.45 35.38 -10.98
C VAL A 99 8.64 34.22 -11.52
N LEU A 100 7.37 34.47 -11.83
CA LEU A 100 6.53 33.52 -12.55
C LEU A 100 6.60 33.84 -14.03
N ALA A 101 7.22 32.96 -14.82
CA ALA A 101 7.32 33.16 -16.25
C ALA A 101 5.97 32.81 -16.91
N PRO A 102 5.42 33.66 -17.81
CA PRO A 102 4.18 33.35 -18.50
C PRO A 102 4.37 32.19 -19.49
N GLY A 103 3.35 31.35 -19.64
CA GLY A 103 3.38 30.20 -20.56
C GLY A 103 2.00 29.59 -20.77
N GLN A 104 1.85 28.79 -21.83
CA GLN A 104 0.56 28.16 -22.18
C GLN A 104 0.03 27.19 -21.10
N PHE A 105 0.92 26.63 -20.28
CA PHE A 105 0.61 25.70 -19.19
C PHE A 105 0.79 26.34 -17.81
N GLN A 106 0.74 27.68 -17.74
CA GLN A 106 0.88 28.41 -16.48
C GLN A 106 -0.46 28.82 -15.92
N ASN A 107 -0.65 28.55 -14.63
CA ASN A 107 -1.78 29.03 -13.86
C ASN A 107 -1.29 29.92 -12.70
N PRO A 108 -1.12 31.23 -12.93
CA PRO A 108 -0.62 32.15 -11.91
C PRO A 108 -1.48 32.20 -10.65
N LYS A 109 -2.80 32.00 -10.77
CA LYS A 109 -3.71 31.94 -9.62
C LYS A 109 -3.36 30.75 -8.73
N LYS A 110 -3.17 29.57 -9.34
CA LYS A 110 -2.80 28.35 -8.60
C LYS A 110 -1.46 28.49 -7.90
N ILE A 111 -0.46 29.09 -8.55
CA ILE A 111 0.84 29.34 -7.91
C ILE A 111 0.70 30.33 -6.74
N ALA A 112 -0.07 31.40 -6.91
CA ALA A 112 -0.32 32.37 -5.83
C ALA A 112 -1.05 31.74 -4.63
N GLU A 113 -1.97 30.79 -4.87
CA GLU A 113 -2.59 29.98 -3.81
C GLU A 113 -1.54 29.11 -3.12
N LEU A 114 -0.75 28.33 -3.86
CA LEU A 114 0.28 27.44 -3.32
C LEU A 114 1.34 28.18 -2.48
N LEU A 115 1.72 29.41 -2.86
CA LEU A 115 2.65 30.24 -2.09
C LEU A 115 2.09 30.65 -0.72
N LYS A 116 0.77 30.75 -0.58
CA LYS A 116 0.09 31.13 0.67
C LYS A 116 -0.34 29.92 1.49
N SER A 117 -0.35 28.73 0.89
CA SER A 117 -0.69 27.48 1.57
C SER A 117 0.37 27.10 2.61
N PRO A 118 -0.02 26.46 3.71
CA PRO A 118 0.95 25.81 4.60
C PRO A 118 1.68 24.67 3.86
N PRO A 119 2.87 24.24 4.32
CA PRO A 119 3.54 23.05 3.80
C PRO A 119 2.64 21.82 3.88
N ASP A 120 2.78 20.92 2.91
CA ASP A 120 2.01 19.67 2.87
C ASP A 120 2.32 18.79 4.09
N ALA A 121 1.30 18.08 4.58
CA ALA A 121 1.47 17.15 5.70
C ALA A 121 2.39 15.98 5.30
N LEU A 122 3.26 15.56 6.23
CA LEU A 122 4.07 14.37 6.05
C LEU A 122 3.18 13.13 6.01
N GLN A 123 3.27 12.36 4.93
CA GLN A 123 2.56 11.10 4.75
C GLN A 123 3.55 9.93 4.80
N SER A 124 3.18 8.87 5.50
CA SER A 124 3.99 7.66 5.54
C SER A 124 4.08 7.01 4.16
N LYS A 125 5.27 6.51 3.81
CA LYS A 125 5.49 5.64 2.64
C LYS A 125 5.89 4.22 3.06
N PHE A 126 5.61 3.85 4.31
CA PHE A 126 5.83 2.49 4.79
C PHE A 126 5.09 1.49 3.91
N ARG A 127 5.78 0.44 3.49
CA ARG A 127 5.23 -0.67 2.73
C ARG A 127 5.65 -1.97 3.40
N SER A 128 4.72 -2.89 3.58
CA SER A 128 5.04 -4.27 3.94
C SER A 128 5.67 -4.94 2.72
N THR A 129 6.98 -5.20 2.74
CA THR A 129 7.67 -5.99 1.71
C THR A 129 7.97 -7.41 2.22
N TYR A 130 8.23 -8.35 1.31
CA TYR A 130 8.63 -9.72 1.69
C TYR A 130 9.88 -9.73 2.58
N THR A 131 10.90 -8.97 2.19
CA THR A 131 12.15 -8.85 2.96
C THR A 131 11.93 -8.17 4.30
N SER A 132 11.06 -7.16 4.39
CA SER A 132 10.73 -6.53 5.67
C SER A 132 10.07 -7.52 6.63
N LEU A 133 9.10 -8.31 6.13
CA LEU A 133 8.44 -9.35 6.93
C LEU A 133 9.44 -10.40 7.42
N LEU A 134 10.29 -10.94 6.53
CA LEU A 134 11.28 -11.95 6.89
C LEU A 134 12.28 -11.42 7.92
N ASN A 135 12.82 -10.21 7.73
CA ASN A 135 13.75 -9.60 8.66
C ASN A 135 13.11 -9.30 10.03
N LEU A 136 11.88 -8.78 10.06
CA LEU A 136 11.15 -8.56 11.30
C LEU A 136 10.86 -9.89 12.01
N LEU A 137 10.47 -10.92 11.28
CA LEU A 137 10.16 -12.21 11.91
C LEU A 137 11.43 -12.93 12.41
N ASP A 138 12.55 -12.85 11.69
CA ASP A 138 13.83 -13.42 12.15
C ASP A 138 14.34 -12.70 13.41
N ALA A 139 14.14 -11.37 13.49
CA ALA A 139 14.56 -10.57 14.64
C ALA A 139 13.64 -10.73 15.87
N PHE A 140 12.32 -10.80 15.69
CA PHE A 140 11.35 -10.75 16.79
C PHE A 140 10.65 -12.09 17.07
N GLY A 141 10.76 -13.08 16.18
CA GLY A 141 10.41 -14.48 16.43
C GLY A 141 8.91 -14.84 16.49
N SER A 142 7.99 -13.88 16.37
CA SER A 142 6.54 -14.16 16.29
C SER A 142 5.76 -13.09 15.55
N PHE A 143 4.63 -13.47 14.94
CA PHE A 143 3.71 -12.54 14.29
C PHE A 143 3.13 -11.51 15.26
N ALA A 144 2.89 -11.89 16.51
CA ALA A 144 2.36 -10.98 17.53
C ALA A 144 3.30 -9.77 17.76
N LEU A 145 4.61 -10.01 17.87
CA LEU A 145 5.59 -8.95 18.05
C LEU A 145 5.80 -8.12 16.78
N VAL A 146 5.77 -8.76 15.60
CA VAL A 146 5.82 -8.03 14.32
C VAL A 146 4.61 -7.08 14.17
N ARG A 147 3.41 -7.53 14.55
CA ARG A 147 2.18 -6.71 14.56
C ARG A 147 2.33 -5.51 15.50
N GLU A 148 2.83 -5.72 16.72
CA GLU A 148 3.06 -4.63 17.69
C GLU A 148 4.03 -3.56 17.14
N ILE A 149 5.07 -3.98 16.43
CA ILE A 149 6.04 -3.05 15.83
C ILE A 149 5.42 -2.30 14.65
N ALA A 150 4.66 -3.00 13.81
CA ALA A 150 3.94 -2.38 12.71
C ALA A 150 2.94 -1.33 13.22
N GLU A 151 2.21 -1.61 14.29
CA GLU A 151 1.28 -0.69 14.96
C GLU A 151 1.95 0.64 15.36
N LYS A 152 3.21 0.59 15.79
CA LYS A 152 3.99 1.78 16.19
C LYS A 152 4.57 2.57 15.00
N SER A 153 4.40 2.10 13.77
CA SER A 153 4.95 2.78 12.60
C SER A 153 4.14 4.04 12.24
N PHE A 154 4.80 5.01 11.60
CA PHE A 154 4.16 6.27 11.19
C PHE A 154 2.98 6.07 10.22
N ALA A 155 2.91 4.94 9.50
CA ALA A 155 1.76 4.62 8.64
C ALA A 155 0.48 4.39 9.41
N PHE A 156 0.58 3.90 10.65
CA PHE A 156 -0.56 3.56 11.48
C PHE A 156 -0.67 4.50 12.67
N ARG A 157 -0.04 5.69 12.64
CA ARG A 157 -0.08 6.64 13.76
C ARG A 157 -1.51 6.99 14.19
N ASP A 158 -2.38 7.29 13.23
CA ASP A 158 -3.76 7.70 13.53
C ASP A 158 -4.58 6.50 14.02
N THR A 159 -4.36 5.31 13.42
CA THR A 159 -4.93 4.02 13.88
C THR A 159 -4.46 3.67 15.29
N SER A 160 -3.17 3.82 15.59
CA SER A 160 -2.57 3.57 16.90
C SER A 160 -3.12 4.54 17.94
N ALA A 161 -3.23 5.83 17.63
CA ALA A 161 -3.86 6.80 18.52
C ALA A 161 -5.34 6.47 18.80
N GLN A 162 -6.06 5.92 17.81
CA GLN A 162 -7.42 5.44 17.99
C GLN A 162 -7.48 4.18 18.86
N ILE A 163 -6.59 3.21 18.63
CA ILE A 163 -6.45 2.00 19.46
C ILE A 163 -6.16 2.39 20.91
N ASP A 164 -5.18 3.26 21.15
CA ASP A 164 -4.80 3.72 22.50
C ASP A 164 -5.99 4.40 23.20
N ARG A 165 -6.73 5.23 22.47
CA ARG A 165 -7.94 5.87 23.01
C ARG A 165 -8.99 4.84 23.41
N LEU A 166 -9.26 3.85 22.56
CA LEU A 166 -10.22 2.78 22.84
C LEU A 166 -9.76 1.92 24.03
N GLN A 167 -8.47 1.59 24.11
CA GLN A 167 -7.89 0.83 25.22
C GLN A 167 -8.01 1.59 26.55
N ASN A 168 -7.65 2.87 26.59
CA ASN A 168 -7.77 3.69 27.80
C ASN A 168 -9.22 3.80 28.28
N LEU A 169 -10.18 4.00 27.37
CA LEU A 169 -11.61 4.04 27.72
C LEU A 169 -12.11 2.68 28.20
N ARG A 170 -11.68 1.60 27.55
CA ARG A 170 -12.00 0.23 27.96
C ARG A 170 -11.46 -0.07 29.36
N GLU A 171 -10.24 0.30 29.66
CA GLU A 171 -9.63 0.10 30.99
C GLU A 171 -10.32 0.93 32.07
N THR A 172 -10.67 2.18 31.76
CA THR A 172 -11.43 3.06 32.67
C THR A 172 -12.79 2.44 33.02
N ARG A 173 -13.56 1.98 32.01
CA ARG A 173 -14.86 1.34 32.24
C ARG A 173 -14.73 -0.01 32.93
N SER A 174 -13.71 -0.80 32.60
CA SER A 174 -13.41 -2.06 33.27
C SER A 174 -13.13 -1.85 34.77
N THR A 175 -12.36 -0.81 35.11
CA THR A 175 -12.07 -0.44 36.50
C THR A 175 -13.32 0.00 37.24
N ARG A 176 -14.14 0.89 36.64
CA ARG A 176 -15.44 1.29 37.19
C ARG A 176 -16.34 0.08 37.45
N LEU A 177 -16.39 -0.86 36.50
CA LEU A 177 -17.20 -2.06 36.62
C LEU A 177 -16.73 -2.95 37.78
N ARG A 178 -15.42 -3.11 37.97
CA ARG A 178 -14.86 -3.84 39.13
C ARG A 178 -15.24 -3.19 40.46
N GLU A 179 -15.23 -1.86 40.54
CA GLU A 179 -15.64 -1.12 41.73
C GLU A 179 -17.14 -1.30 42.00
N GLN A 180 -17.98 -1.22 40.96
CA GLN A 180 -19.42 -1.46 41.05
C GLN A 180 -19.74 -2.90 41.48
N ILE A 181 -19.04 -3.89 40.93
CA ILE A 181 -19.14 -5.30 41.35
C ILE A 181 -18.79 -5.44 42.83
N LYS A 182 -17.68 -4.84 43.27
CA LYS A 182 -17.25 -4.92 44.67
C LYS A 182 -18.25 -4.24 45.61
N ALA A 183 -18.85 -3.13 45.19
CA ALA A 183 -19.82 -2.37 45.97
C ALA A 183 -21.20 -3.05 46.03
N SER A 184 -21.57 -3.85 45.02
CA SER A 184 -22.87 -4.53 44.97
C SER A 184 -22.98 -5.67 45.99
N GLY A 185 -21.86 -6.23 46.43
CA GLY A 185 -21.81 -7.38 47.34
C GLY A 185 -22.17 -8.71 46.68
N PHE A 186 -22.43 -8.72 45.38
CA PHE A 186 -22.67 -9.95 44.61
C PHE A 186 -21.34 -10.54 44.12
N ALA A 187 -21.25 -11.88 44.09
CA ALA A 187 -20.07 -12.60 43.60
C ALA A 187 -20.03 -12.67 42.06
N PHE A 188 -20.26 -11.55 41.37
CA PHE A 188 -20.16 -11.46 39.92
C PHE A 188 -18.73 -11.17 39.46
N SER A 189 -18.37 -11.70 38.31
CA SER A 189 -17.21 -11.30 37.54
C SER A 189 -17.63 -10.39 36.37
N ILE A 190 -16.66 -9.70 35.75
CA ILE A 190 -16.91 -8.96 34.50
C ILE A 190 -17.44 -9.91 33.41
N GLU A 191 -17.00 -11.17 33.41
CA GLU A 191 -17.42 -12.14 32.41
C GLU A 191 -18.89 -12.54 32.59
N ASP A 192 -19.40 -12.57 33.83
CA ASP A 192 -20.82 -12.83 34.10
C ASP A 192 -21.72 -11.70 33.58
N ILE A 193 -21.28 -10.44 33.76
CA ILE A 193 -22.00 -9.26 33.23
C ILE A 193 -21.95 -9.26 31.69
N ARG A 194 -20.81 -9.65 31.09
CA ARG A 194 -20.72 -9.82 29.63
C ARG A 194 -21.56 -10.98 29.11
N ALA A 195 -21.65 -12.08 29.87
CA ALA A 195 -22.52 -13.20 29.52
C ALA A 195 -23.99 -12.76 29.57
N PHE A 196 -24.39 -11.98 30.58
CA PHE A 196 -25.71 -11.37 30.68
C PHE A 196 -26.01 -10.48 29.48
N GLU A 197 -25.08 -9.59 29.09
CA GLU A 197 -25.21 -8.75 27.90
C GLU A 197 -25.41 -9.62 26.65
N ARG A 198 -24.53 -10.59 26.38
CA ARG A 198 -24.60 -11.45 25.20
C ARG A 198 -25.92 -12.20 25.11
N LEU A 199 -26.34 -12.83 26.21
CA LEU A 199 -27.60 -13.58 26.26
C LEU A 199 -28.80 -12.66 26.08
N THR A 200 -28.78 -11.46 26.66
CA THR A 200 -29.84 -10.46 26.48
C THR A 200 -29.89 -9.95 25.04
N SER A 201 -28.74 -9.69 24.42
CA SER A 201 -28.63 -9.27 23.02
C SER A 201 -29.03 -10.38 22.04
N VAL A 202 -28.77 -11.66 22.37
CA VAL A 202 -29.31 -12.82 21.62
C VAL A 202 -30.82 -12.93 21.83
N ARG A 203 -31.31 -12.81 23.07
CA ARG A 203 -32.74 -12.84 23.38
C ARG A 203 -33.49 -11.76 22.61
N LEU A 204 -32.99 -10.52 22.59
CA LEU A 204 -33.58 -9.42 21.84
C LEU A 204 -33.64 -9.73 20.34
N ARG A 205 -32.58 -10.31 19.75
CA ARG A 205 -32.57 -10.74 18.34
C ARG A 205 -33.50 -11.90 18.03
N LEU A 206 -33.73 -12.80 18.98
CA LEU A 206 -34.69 -13.91 18.85
C LEU A 206 -36.14 -13.45 19.06
N GLN A 207 -36.33 -12.44 19.91
CA GLN A 207 -37.63 -11.81 20.20
C GLN A 207 -37.99 -10.67 19.25
N GLU A 208 -37.03 -10.17 18.46
CA GLU A 208 -37.29 -9.41 17.25
C GLU A 208 -38.24 -10.25 16.39
N LYS A 209 -39.53 -9.89 16.44
CA LYS A 209 -40.58 -10.62 15.71
C LYS A 209 -40.12 -10.83 14.28
N ASN A 210 -40.33 -12.05 13.78
CA ASN A 210 -40.23 -12.32 12.35
C ASN A 210 -40.96 -11.19 11.62
N PRO A 211 -40.29 -10.51 10.68
CA PRO A 211 -40.77 -9.26 10.15
C PRO A 211 -42.20 -9.42 9.63
N THR A 212 -43.14 -8.75 10.29
CA THR A 212 -44.58 -8.93 10.06
C THR A 212 -45.03 -8.33 8.74
N SER A 213 -44.24 -7.40 8.20
CA SER A 213 -44.48 -6.80 6.89
C SER A 213 -43.37 -7.14 5.89
N ARG A 214 -43.77 -7.20 4.61
CA ARG A 214 -42.87 -7.33 3.46
C ARG A 214 -41.77 -6.25 3.43
N GLY A 215 -42.05 -5.08 4.01
CA GLY A 215 -41.10 -3.97 4.13
C GLY A 215 -40.02 -4.23 5.18
N GLU A 216 -40.39 -4.77 6.35
CA GLU A 216 -39.44 -5.10 7.42
C GLU A 216 -38.53 -6.28 7.03
N VAL A 217 -39.08 -7.31 6.36
CA VAL A 217 -38.28 -8.44 5.84
C VAL A 217 -37.22 -7.92 4.88
N ARG A 218 -37.63 -7.01 4.00
CA ARG A 218 -36.74 -6.39 3.03
C ARG A 218 -35.69 -5.51 3.70
N GLN A 219 -36.07 -4.73 4.71
CA GLN A 219 -35.16 -3.85 5.42
C GLN A 219 -34.04 -4.63 6.12
N LYS A 220 -34.40 -5.68 6.88
CA LYS A 220 -33.43 -6.56 7.52
C LYS A 220 -32.52 -7.26 6.50
N TRP A 221 -33.10 -7.73 5.39
CA TRP A 221 -32.31 -8.29 4.30
C TRP A 221 -31.33 -7.28 3.68
N LEU A 222 -31.73 -6.01 3.52
CA LEU A 222 -30.84 -4.97 3.02
C LEU A 222 -29.72 -4.65 4.01
N GLU A 223 -29.99 -4.64 5.31
CA GLU A 223 -28.96 -4.46 6.36
C GLU A 223 -27.90 -5.57 6.34
N GLU A 224 -28.32 -6.80 6.07
CA GLU A 224 -27.42 -7.96 5.98
C GLU A 224 -26.65 -8.05 4.66
N ASN A 225 -27.26 -7.58 3.56
CA ASN A 225 -26.74 -7.81 2.21
C ASN A 225 -26.13 -6.57 1.55
N VAL A 226 -26.41 -5.36 2.01
CA VAL A 226 -25.77 -4.14 1.51
C VAL A 226 -24.50 -3.90 2.33
N GLU A 227 -23.37 -4.25 1.74
CA GLU A 227 -22.06 -4.18 2.39
C GLU A 227 -21.05 -3.51 1.46
N ALA A 228 -19.96 -2.98 2.03
CA ALA A 228 -18.87 -2.42 1.26
C ALA A 228 -18.33 -3.42 0.22
N GLY A 229 -18.04 -2.92 -0.98
CA GLY A 229 -17.58 -3.72 -2.12
C GLY A 229 -18.69 -4.34 -2.97
N ARG A 230 -19.96 -4.32 -2.55
CA ARG A 230 -21.07 -4.79 -3.38
C ARG A 230 -21.55 -3.73 -4.36
N ILE A 231 -22.14 -4.20 -5.47
CA ILE A 231 -22.87 -3.32 -6.40
C ILE A 231 -24.35 -3.27 -6.03
N VAL A 232 -24.93 -2.08 -6.07
CA VAL A 232 -26.35 -1.83 -5.81
C VAL A 232 -26.97 -0.92 -6.86
N THR A 233 -28.31 -0.93 -6.95
CA THR A 233 -29.08 0.07 -7.71
C THR A 233 -29.99 0.88 -6.78
N LYS A 234 -30.31 2.12 -7.16
CA LYS A 234 -31.25 2.98 -6.40
C LYS A 234 -32.73 2.58 -6.56
N SER A 235 -33.05 1.70 -7.50
CA SER A 235 -34.42 1.18 -7.64
C SER A 235 -34.40 -0.16 -8.35
N ARG A 236 -35.46 -0.97 -8.21
CA ARG A 236 -35.54 -2.30 -8.82
C ARG A 236 -35.41 -2.29 -10.34
N ASN A 237 -35.74 -1.15 -10.95
CA ASN A 237 -35.63 -0.88 -12.40
C ASN A 237 -34.55 0.17 -12.69
N GLY A 238 -33.66 0.44 -11.73
CA GLY A 238 -32.61 1.43 -11.84
C GLY A 238 -31.59 0.99 -12.88
N LYS A 239 -31.31 1.87 -13.85
CA LYS A 239 -30.29 1.64 -14.90
C LYS A 239 -28.88 2.03 -14.47
N ARG A 240 -28.72 2.62 -13.28
CA ARG A 240 -27.43 3.07 -12.75
C ARG A 240 -27.00 2.18 -11.60
N PHE A 241 -25.77 1.74 -11.68
CA PHE A 241 -25.09 0.91 -10.69
C PHE A 241 -24.23 1.78 -9.79
N PHE A 242 -24.07 1.34 -8.56
CA PHE A 242 -23.28 2.04 -7.55
C PHE A 242 -22.44 1.04 -6.78
N LEU A 243 -21.15 1.33 -6.57
CA LEU A 243 -20.28 0.55 -5.69
C LEU A 243 -20.47 1.05 -4.26
N VAL A 244 -20.79 0.17 -3.32
CA VAL A 244 -20.92 0.53 -1.91
C VAL A 244 -19.52 0.70 -1.31
N LEU A 245 -19.24 1.89 -0.75
CA LEU A 245 -17.98 2.19 -0.08
C LEU A 245 -18.05 1.88 1.41
N SER A 246 -19.16 2.25 2.06
CA SER A 246 -19.40 2.01 3.49
C SER A 246 -20.89 2.15 3.83
N VAL A 247 -21.29 1.53 4.94
CA VAL A 247 -22.67 1.58 5.46
C VAL A 247 -22.64 1.99 6.92
N PHE A 248 -23.42 3.01 7.28
CA PHE A 248 -23.54 3.55 8.62
C PHE A 248 -25.03 3.71 8.98
N GLY A 249 -25.58 2.71 9.67
CA GLY A 249 -27.03 2.62 9.89
C GLY A 249 -27.78 2.62 8.56
N GLU A 250 -28.73 3.55 8.38
CA GLU A 250 -29.47 3.68 7.12
C GLU A 250 -28.74 4.47 6.02
N LYS A 251 -27.53 5.00 6.28
CA LYS A 251 -26.77 5.75 5.27
C LYS A 251 -25.79 4.82 4.56
N VAL A 252 -25.92 4.75 3.24
CA VAL A 252 -25.05 3.97 2.36
C VAL A 252 -24.23 4.94 1.53
N VAL A 253 -22.92 5.01 1.79
CA VAL A 253 -22.00 5.80 0.98
C VAL A 253 -21.61 4.96 -0.22
N VAL A 254 -21.83 5.49 -1.41
CA VAL A 254 -21.61 4.79 -2.68
C VAL A 254 -20.79 5.64 -3.65
N MET A 255 -20.19 4.99 -4.63
CA MET A 255 -19.50 5.62 -5.74
C MET A 255 -20.22 5.33 -7.06
N ARG A 256 -20.26 6.34 -7.91
CA ARG A 256 -20.84 6.32 -9.26
C ARG A 256 -19.79 5.95 -10.30
N ASP A 257 -20.28 5.70 -11.51
CA ASP A 257 -19.51 5.45 -12.74
C ASP A 257 -18.63 6.64 -13.15
N ASP A 258 -18.95 7.85 -12.70
CA ASP A 258 -18.13 9.06 -12.89
C ASP A 258 -17.11 9.31 -11.75
N GLY A 259 -16.90 8.32 -10.87
CA GLY A 259 -16.00 8.41 -9.72
C GLY A 259 -16.54 9.28 -8.57
N GLN A 260 -17.70 9.95 -8.74
CA GLN A 260 -18.24 10.81 -7.69
C GLN A 260 -18.95 10.00 -6.60
N GLY A 261 -18.67 10.36 -5.35
CA GLY A 261 -19.37 9.84 -4.19
C GLY A 261 -20.82 10.34 -4.12
N ALA A 262 -21.73 9.47 -3.70
CA ALA A 262 -23.10 9.81 -3.37
C ALA A 262 -23.50 9.11 -2.06
N THR A 263 -24.51 9.65 -1.39
CA THR A 263 -25.13 8.98 -0.24
C THR A 263 -26.53 8.54 -0.62
N LEU A 264 -26.79 7.24 -0.47
CA LEU A 264 -28.11 6.64 -0.61
C LEU A 264 -28.65 6.28 0.77
N SER A 265 -29.96 6.18 0.86
CA SER A 265 -30.66 5.68 2.05
C SER A 265 -30.95 4.20 1.83
N LEU A 266 -30.63 3.37 2.82
CA LEU A 266 -30.68 1.91 2.75
C LEU A 266 -32.05 1.39 2.28
N PRO A 267 -33.20 1.89 2.78
CA PRO A 267 -34.54 1.50 2.28
C PRO A 267 -34.80 1.81 0.79
N HIS A 268 -34.05 2.76 0.22
CA HIS A 268 -34.16 3.13 -1.20
C HIS A 268 -33.29 2.27 -2.11
N ILE A 269 -32.64 1.22 -1.60
CA ILE A 269 -31.88 0.31 -2.45
C ILE A 269 -32.82 -0.68 -3.16
N GLY A 270 -32.61 -0.78 -4.48
CA GLY A 270 -33.40 -1.56 -5.41
C GLY A 270 -32.94 -3.01 -5.49
N ARG A 271 -31.78 -3.22 -6.08
CA ARG A 271 -31.13 -4.53 -6.22
C ARG A 271 -29.76 -4.51 -5.58
N VAL A 272 -29.34 -5.66 -5.07
CA VAL A 272 -28.00 -5.92 -4.53
C VAL A 272 -27.42 -7.08 -5.31
N TYR A 273 -26.17 -6.96 -5.75
CA TYR A 273 -25.51 -7.96 -6.59
C TYR A 273 -24.59 -8.89 -5.78
N ALA A 274 -24.45 -10.13 -6.24
CA ALA A 274 -23.90 -11.24 -5.46
C ALA A 274 -22.38 -11.13 -5.21
N LYS A 275 -21.60 -10.76 -6.22
CA LYS A 275 -20.14 -10.60 -6.10
C LYS A 275 -19.76 -9.31 -5.34
N LYS A 276 -18.64 -9.39 -4.63
CA LYS A 276 -17.96 -8.28 -3.98
C LYS A 276 -16.71 -7.91 -4.78
N TYR A 277 -16.38 -6.63 -4.77
CA TYR A 277 -15.23 -6.06 -5.44
C TYR A 277 -14.44 -5.19 -4.46
N ALA A 278 -13.18 -4.92 -4.79
CA ALA A 278 -12.38 -3.95 -4.06
C ALA A 278 -13.01 -2.56 -4.16
N VAL A 279 -12.89 -1.76 -3.11
CA VAL A 279 -13.50 -0.43 -3.01
C VAL A 279 -12.63 0.61 -3.76
N LYS A 280 -12.61 0.53 -5.09
CA LYS A 280 -11.84 1.41 -6.00
C LYS A 280 -12.61 1.71 -7.28
N GLU A 281 -12.32 2.83 -7.93
CA GLU A 281 -13.07 3.34 -9.09
C GLU A 281 -13.11 2.32 -10.24
N ALA A 282 -11.94 1.77 -10.61
CA ALA A 282 -11.80 0.77 -11.66
C ALA A 282 -12.59 -0.53 -11.42
N SER A 283 -13.02 -0.81 -10.17
CA SER A 283 -13.81 -1.99 -9.87
C SER A 283 -15.28 -1.86 -10.27
N LEU A 284 -15.79 -0.65 -10.45
CA LEU A 284 -17.19 -0.44 -10.85
C LEU A 284 -17.42 -0.82 -12.33
N ASP A 285 -16.50 -0.44 -13.23
CA ASP A 285 -16.62 -0.75 -14.66
C ASP A 285 -16.61 -2.26 -14.92
N ILE A 286 -15.65 -2.97 -14.30
CA ILE A 286 -15.54 -4.43 -14.37
C ILE A 286 -16.83 -5.08 -13.83
N ALA A 287 -17.34 -4.57 -12.71
CA ALA A 287 -18.55 -5.13 -12.10
C ALA A 287 -19.79 -4.91 -12.98
N ILE A 288 -19.90 -3.78 -13.66
CA ILE A 288 -21.01 -3.50 -14.60
C ILE A 288 -20.94 -4.45 -15.80
N GLU A 289 -19.75 -4.68 -16.36
CA GLU A 289 -19.55 -5.65 -17.44
C GLU A 289 -19.95 -7.06 -17.01
N GLU A 290 -19.51 -7.50 -15.82
CA GLU A 290 -19.87 -8.82 -15.28
C GLU A 290 -21.37 -8.96 -15.00
N ILE A 291 -22.04 -7.89 -14.59
CA ILE A 291 -23.50 -7.86 -14.40
C ILE A 291 -24.21 -8.00 -15.75
N HIS A 292 -23.77 -7.28 -16.79
CA HIS A 292 -24.36 -7.38 -18.12
C HIS A 292 -24.08 -8.74 -18.79
N ALA A 293 -22.93 -9.35 -18.52
CA ALA A 293 -22.57 -10.69 -18.96
C ALA A 293 -23.28 -11.81 -18.14
N GLY A 294 -24.00 -11.45 -17.07
CA GLY A 294 -24.71 -12.41 -16.21
C GLY A 294 -23.82 -13.18 -15.22
N VAL A 295 -22.53 -12.83 -15.13
CA VAL A 295 -21.55 -13.45 -14.21
C VAL A 295 -21.79 -12.99 -12.76
N ASN A 296 -22.39 -11.81 -12.59
CA ASN A 296 -22.77 -11.29 -11.28
C ASN A 296 -24.30 -11.06 -11.21
N PRO A 297 -25.09 -12.06 -10.83
CA PRO A 297 -26.54 -11.93 -10.73
C PRO A 297 -26.96 -11.12 -9.49
N PRO A 298 -28.16 -10.51 -9.50
CA PRO A 298 -28.74 -9.93 -8.29
C PRO A 298 -29.01 -11.04 -7.26
N LEU A 299 -28.83 -10.73 -5.99
CA LEU A 299 -29.21 -11.61 -4.90
C LEU A 299 -30.73 -11.77 -4.85
N ASP A 300 -31.17 -12.99 -4.55
CA ASP A 300 -32.58 -13.29 -4.37
C ASP A 300 -33.14 -12.61 -3.13
N GLU A 301 -34.24 -11.89 -3.30
CA GLU A 301 -34.96 -11.30 -2.18
C GLU A 301 -35.79 -12.38 -1.45
N PRO A 302 -35.79 -12.39 -0.12
CA PRO A 302 -36.55 -13.36 0.66
C PRO A 302 -38.05 -13.21 0.39
N LYS A 303 -38.71 -14.34 0.11
CA LYS A 303 -40.17 -14.42 0.06
C LYS A 303 -40.71 -14.53 1.50
N ILE A 304 -41.83 -13.85 1.80
CA ILE A 304 -42.51 -14.03 3.10
C ILE A 304 -42.88 -15.52 3.22
N SER A 305 -42.24 -16.20 4.18
CA SER A 305 -42.68 -17.50 4.67
C SER A 305 -43.55 -17.24 5.90
N HIS A 306 -44.78 -17.77 5.91
CA HIS A 306 -45.66 -17.76 7.08
C HIS A 306 -45.47 -18.98 7.99
N LYS A 307 -44.33 -19.67 7.91
CA LYS A 307 -43.99 -20.64 8.96
C LYS A 307 -43.76 -19.87 10.26
N LYS A 308 -44.60 -20.13 11.26
CA LYS A 308 -44.21 -19.96 12.66
C LYS A 308 -43.03 -20.89 12.87
N ASP A 309 -41.82 -20.34 12.81
CA ASP A 309 -40.68 -21.04 13.37
C ASP A 309 -40.89 -21.07 14.89
N ASP A 310 -40.61 -22.21 15.52
CA ASP A 310 -40.59 -22.40 16.98
C ASP A 310 -39.49 -21.53 17.60
N ALA A 311 -39.67 -20.21 17.58
CA ALA A 311 -38.79 -19.26 18.26
C ALA A 311 -38.95 -19.34 19.79
N ASP A 312 -39.99 -20.03 20.28
CA ASP A 312 -40.26 -20.19 21.70
C ASP A 312 -39.19 -21.06 22.39
N GLU A 313 -38.75 -22.16 21.78
CA GLU A 313 -37.74 -23.06 22.39
C GLU A 313 -36.34 -22.41 22.53
N PRO A 314 -35.78 -21.71 21.52
CA PRO A 314 -34.54 -20.94 21.68
C PRO A 314 -34.65 -19.80 22.70
N VAL A 315 -35.79 -19.11 22.75
CA VAL A 315 -36.01 -18.01 23.72
C VAL A 315 -36.12 -18.55 25.15
N GLU A 316 -36.82 -19.67 25.35
CA GLU A 316 -36.87 -20.35 26.65
C GLU A 316 -35.49 -20.84 27.10
N LEU A 317 -34.69 -21.40 26.18
CA LEU A 317 -33.32 -21.78 26.48
C LEU A 317 -32.49 -20.57 26.94
N VAL A 318 -32.55 -19.45 26.21
CA VAL A 318 -31.81 -18.23 26.56
C VAL A 318 -32.28 -17.66 27.91
N ASN A 319 -33.59 -17.67 28.19
CA ASN A 319 -34.12 -17.24 29.49
C ASN A 319 -33.59 -18.13 30.63
N SER A 320 -33.55 -19.46 30.45
CA SER A 320 -33.00 -20.39 31.45
C SER A 320 -31.51 -20.13 31.73
N LEU A 321 -30.74 -19.75 30.71
CA LEU A 321 -29.33 -19.40 30.84
C LEU A 321 -29.15 -18.07 31.58
N ILE A 322 -30.01 -17.08 31.30
CA ILE A 322 -30.02 -15.79 32.00
C ILE A 322 -30.33 -16.01 33.49
N GLU A 323 -31.27 -16.88 33.83
CA GLU A 323 -31.61 -17.21 35.22
C GLU A 323 -30.45 -17.85 35.98
N LYS A 324 -29.67 -18.72 35.32
CA LYS A 324 -28.50 -19.39 35.89
C LYS A 324 -27.31 -18.46 36.16
N LEU A 325 -27.31 -17.23 35.65
CA LEU A 325 -26.26 -16.25 35.95
C LEU A 325 -26.34 -15.77 37.39
N THR A 326 -27.52 -15.82 38.02
CA THR A 326 -27.68 -15.50 39.44
C THR A 326 -27.55 -16.76 40.30
N PRO A 327 -26.83 -16.73 41.44
CA PRO A 327 -26.73 -17.89 42.33
C PRO A 327 -28.10 -18.40 42.80
N GLU A 328 -28.29 -19.73 42.80
CA GLU A 328 -29.57 -20.37 43.13
C GLU A 328 -30.00 -20.14 44.59
N ASN A 329 -29.05 -19.85 45.48
CA ASN A 329 -29.25 -19.74 46.93
C ASN A 329 -29.70 -18.34 47.41
N LEU A 330 -30.03 -17.43 46.50
CA LEU A 330 -30.48 -16.06 46.84
C LEU A 330 -31.98 -16.01 47.12
N SER A 331 -32.39 -15.18 48.09
CA SER A 331 -33.80 -14.82 48.29
C SER A 331 -34.39 -14.07 47.08
N GLU A 332 -35.71 -14.02 46.94
CA GLU A 332 -36.35 -13.32 45.81
C GLU A 332 -35.94 -11.84 45.70
N ASP A 333 -35.81 -11.15 46.84
CA ASP A 333 -35.39 -9.75 46.89
C ASP A 333 -33.90 -9.56 46.53
N GLU A 334 -33.04 -10.51 46.91
CA GLU A 334 -31.63 -10.52 46.50
C GLU A 334 -31.48 -10.81 45.01
N ARG A 335 -32.28 -11.74 44.47
CA ARG A 335 -32.29 -12.06 43.05
C ARG A 335 -32.75 -10.87 42.20
N ARG A 336 -33.78 -10.13 42.64
CA ARG A 336 -34.23 -8.89 41.97
C ARG A 336 -33.12 -7.83 41.95
N ARG A 337 -32.44 -7.60 43.08
CA ARG A 337 -31.31 -6.65 43.16
C ARG A 337 -30.12 -7.08 42.29
N ALA A 338 -29.86 -8.38 42.20
CA ALA A 338 -28.82 -8.93 41.33
C ALA A 338 -29.12 -8.68 39.84
N PHE A 339 -30.35 -8.93 39.40
CA PHE A 339 -30.77 -8.62 38.02
C PHE A 339 -30.77 -7.12 37.73
N GLN A 340 -31.21 -6.29 38.66
CA GLN A 340 -31.14 -4.84 38.51
C GLN A 340 -29.70 -4.38 38.29
N PHE A 341 -28.75 -4.90 39.08
CA PHE A 341 -27.33 -4.61 38.92
C PHE A 341 -26.79 -5.03 37.54
N LEU A 342 -27.15 -6.21 37.05
CA LEU A 342 -26.77 -6.68 35.71
C LEU A 342 -27.29 -5.76 34.59
N TRP A 343 -28.51 -5.22 34.72
CA TRP A 343 -29.06 -4.24 33.79
C TRP A 343 -28.39 -2.87 33.88
N GLU A 344 -28.10 -2.38 35.08
CA GLU A 344 -27.41 -1.10 35.30
C GLU A 344 -25.99 -1.10 34.70
N THR A 345 -25.34 -2.26 34.70
CA THR A 345 -23.99 -2.46 34.18
C THR A 345 -23.93 -2.91 32.72
N TRP A 346 -25.08 -3.17 32.10
CA TRP A 346 -25.20 -3.69 30.72
C TRP A 346 -24.48 -2.83 29.68
N ASN A 347 -24.67 -1.50 29.72
CA ASN A 347 -24.03 -0.57 28.78
C ASN A 347 -22.50 -0.59 28.84
N ASP A 348 -21.94 -0.88 30.02
CA ASP A 348 -20.49 -1.00 30.19
C ASP A 348 -19.97 -2.32 29.65
N ALA A 349 -20.68 -3.42 29.89
CA ALA A 349 -20.36 -4.71 29.28
C ALA A 349 -20.46 -4.67 27.75
N GLU A 350 -21.51 -4.06 27.19
CA GLU A 350 -21.69 -3.90 25.74
C GLU A 350 -20.54 -3.07 25.15
N TYR A 351 -20.15 -1.97 25.79
CA TYR A 351 -19.02 -1.17 25.35
C TYR A 351 -17.70 -1.95 25.39
N LEU A 352 -17.46 -2.73 26.44
CA LEU A 352 -16.29 -3.62 26.52
C LEU A 352 -16.33 -4.65 25.39
N GLU A 353 -17.47 -5.26 25.07
CA GLU A 353 -17.56 -6.19 23.94
C GLU A 353 -17.22 -5.49 22.61
N LYS A 354 -17.85 -4.36 22.34
CA LYS A 354 -17.73 -3.60 21.08
C LYS A 354 -16.33 -3.01 20.89
N SER A 355 -15.81 -2.29 21.88
CA SER A 355 -14.47 -1.69 21.81
C SER A 355 -13.38 -2.74 21.61
N GLY A 356 -13.55 -3.96 22.13
CA GLY A 356 -12.62 -5.07 21.92
C GLY A 356 -12.60 -5.53 20.47
N ARG A 357 -13.78 -5.68 19.86
CA ARG A 357 -13.91 -5.99 18.44
C ARG A 357 -13.35 -4.88 17.56
N ASP A 358 -13.63 -3.63 17.89
CA ASP A 358 -13.12 -2.47 17.13
C ASP A 358 -11.59 -2.41 17.18
N ILE A 359 -10.96 -2.65 18.33
CA ILE A 359 -9.50 -2.71 18.46
C ILE A 359 -8.93 -3.84 17.61
N GLU A 360 -9.49 -5.06 17.69
CA GLU A 360 -8.97 -6.18 16.89
C GLU A 360 -9.18 -5.98 15.40
N TYR A 361 -10.26 -5.33 14.99
CA TYR A 361 -10.49 -4.93 13.60
C TYR A 361 -9.40 -3.96 13.13
N LEU A 362 -9.18 -2.86 13.85
CA LEU A 362 -8.16 -1.86 13.50
C LEU A 362 -6.76 -2.48 13.43
N ARG A 363 -6.43 -3.35 14.37
CA ARG A 363 -5.15 -4.07 14.37
C ARG A 363 -5.07 -5.14 13.27
N GLY A 364 -6.20 -5.69 12.85
CA GLY A 364 -6.31 -6.62 11.73
C GLY A 364 -5.91 -5.94 10.42
N ASP A 365 -6.40 -4.72 10.19
CA ASP A 365 -6.05 -3.93 9.00
C ASP A 365 -4.54 -3.64 8.91
N VAL A 366 -3.86 -3.43 10.05
CA VAL A 366 -2.39 -3.29 10.11
C VAL A 366 -1.66 -4.58 9.71
N TRP A 367 -2.19 -5.72 10.15
CA TRP A 367 -1.55 -7.02 10.00
C TRP A 367 -1.81 -7.67 8.63
N GLN A 368 -2.98 -7.45 8.03
CA GLN A 368 -3.42 -8.13 6.82
C GLN A 368 -2.38 -8.10 5.67
N PRO A 369 -1.70 -6.97 5.37
CA PRO A 369 -0.69 -6.95 4.31
C PRO A 369 0.55 -7.80 4.59
N PHE A 370 0.89 -8.00 5.86
CA PHE A 370 1.96 -8.91 6.29
C PHE A 370 1.50 -10.36 6.24
N GLU A 371 0.28 -10.64 6.69
CA GLU A 371 -0.29 -11.98 6.66
C GLU A 371 -0.38 -12.53 5.23
N ASN A 372 -0.90 -11.73 4.30
CA ASN A 372 -1.00 -12.09 2.88
C ASN A 372 0.38 -12.50 2.32
N ARG A 373 1.42 -11.73 2.65
CA ARG A 373 2.81 -12.01 2.22
C ARG A 373 3.40 -13.21 2.93
N ALA A 374 3.08 -13.43 4.20
CA ALA A 374 3.49 -14.61 4.93
C ALA A 374 2.93 -15.89 4.29
N GLN A 375 1.68 -15.86 3.81
CA GLN A 375 1.09 -16.99 3.09
C GLN A 375 1.77 -17.26 1.74
N VAL A 376 2.12 -16.21 0.99
CA VAL A 376 2.91 -16.35 -0.25
C VAL A 376 4.29 -16.95 0.05
N LEU A 377 5.02 -16.42 1.04
CA LEU A 377 6.34 -16.94 1.41
C LEU A 377 6.28 -18.39 1.90
N ASN A 378 5.19 -18.77 2.56
CA ASN A 378 4.94 -20.16 2.97
C ASN A 378 4.71 -21.08 1.79
N HIS A 379 3.96 -20.63 0.78
CA HIS A 379 3.77 -21.40 -0.45
C HIS A 379 5.09 -21.73 -1.14
N PHE A 380 6.03 -20.77 -1.19
CA PHE A 380 7.34 -20.97 -1.82
C PHE A 380 8.42 -21.57 -0.88
N GLY A 381 8.09 -21.80 0.40
CA GLY A 381 8.97 -22.43 1.38
C GLY A 381 10.04 -21.51 1.98
N TYR A 382 9.87 -20.19 1.89
CA TYR A 382 10.72 -19.19 2.57
C TYR A 382 10.31 -18.97 4.02
N LEU A 383 9.07 -19.33 4.37
CA LEU A 383 8.52 -19.18 5.71
C LEU A 383 7.74 -20.44 6.08
N ASP A 384 7.81 -20.87 7.35
CA ASP A 384 6.80 -21.76 7.92
C ASP A 384 5.75 -20.90 8.63
N PHE A 385 4.56 -20.79 8.01
CA PHE A 385 3.48 -19.94 8.52
C PHE A 385 2.93 -20.45 9.85
N ALA A 386 2.79 -21.78 10.01
CA ALA A 386 2.23 -22.38 11.20
C ALA A 386 3.20 -22.26 12.39
N ALA A 387 4.49 -22.49 12.14
CA ALA A 387 5.53 -22.34 13.16
C ALA A 387 5.96 -20.88 13.39
N GLN A 388 5.55 -19.94 12.53
CA GLN A 388 5.99 -18.55 12.51
C GLN A 388 7.52 -18.41 12.43
N LYS A 389 8.17 -19.28 11.64
CA LYS A 389 9.63 -19.34 11.58
C LYS A 389 10.14 -19.16 10.15
N VAL A 390 11.11 -18.27 10.02
CA VAL A 390 11.85 -18.09 8.77
C VAL A 390 12.67 -19.35 8.48
N THR A 391 12.52 -19.91 7.27
CA THR A 391 13.28 -21.10 6.88
C THR A 391 14.73 -20.72 6.53
N THR A 392 15.62 -21.69 6.39
CA THR A 392 17.00 -21.43 5.89
C THR A 392 16.98 -20.69 4.55
N ARG A 393 15.95 -20.93 3.71
CA ARG A 393 15.77 -20.21 2.45
C ARG A 393 15.30 -18.78 2.66
N GLY A 394 14.34 -18.59 3.56
CA GLY A 394 13.86 -17.26 3.92
C GLY A 394 14.96 -16.35 4.46
N LYS A 395 15.96 -16.91 5.17
CA LYS A 395 17.08 -16.12 5.70
C LYS A 395 17.88 -15.45 4.59
N TRP A 396 18.34 -16.21 3.60
CA TRP A 396 19.10 -15.60 2.51
C TRP A 396 18.23 -14.76 1.57
N LEU A 397 16.92 -15.06 1.46
CA LEU A 397 15.99 -14.19 0.73
C LEU A 397 15.83 -12.83 1.45
N ALA A 398 15.84 -12.81 2.79
CA ALA A 398 15.75 -11.59 3.59
C ALA A 398 16.96 -10.65 3.38
N ASP A 399 18.12 -11.22 3.05
CA ASP A 399 19.35 -10.50 2.76
C ASP A 399 19.36 -9.84 1.36
N LEU A 400 18.49 -10.28 0.44
CA LEU A 400 18.39 -9.72 -0.91
C LEU A 400 17.68 -8.36 -0.90
N ARG A 401 18.46 -7.28 -0.84
CA ARG A 401 17.96 -5.90 -0.90
C ARG A 401 17.74 -5.41 -2.34
N VAL A 402 16.83 -6.08 -3.04
CA VAL A 402 16.42 -5.75 -4.42
C VAL A 402 14.92 -5.44 -4.46
N ASP A 403 14.45 -4.80 -5.53
CA ASP A 403 13.06 -4.37 -5.66
C ASP A 403 12.07 -5.55 -5.74
N ARG A 404 12.48 -6.63 -6.41
CA ARG A 404 11.65 -7.83 -6.66
C ARG A 404 12.31 -9.09 -6.08
N PRO A 405 12.45 -9.19 -4.74
CA PRO A 405 13.28 -10.21 -4.11
C PRO A 405 12.73 -11.62 -4.30
N LEU A 406 11.40 -11.81 -4.28
CA LEU A 406 10.78 -13.12 -4.47
C LEU A 406 11.04 -13.68 -5.88
N LEU A 407 10.91 -12.84 -6.92
CA LEU A 407 11.21 -13.25 -8.30
C LEU A 407 12.69 -13.62 -8.48
N VAL A 408 13.61 -12.84 -7.90
CA VAL A 408 15.04 -13.17 -7.89
C VAL A 408 15.30 -14.47 -7.13
N GLY A 409 14.70 -14.65 -5.96
CA GLY A 409 14.82 -15.87 -5.16
C GLY A 409 14.34 -17.11 -5.88
N GLU A 410 13.20 -17.04 -6.56
CA GLU A 410 12.68 -18.14 -7.36
C GLU A 410 13.55 -18.41 -8.60
N ALA A 411 14.05 -17.38 -9.29
CA ALA A 411 14.99 -17.56 -10.40
C ALA A 411 16.27 -18.31 -9.96
N LEU A 412 16.81 -17.96 -8.80
CA LEU A 412 17.95 -18.66 -8.19
C LEU A 412 17.60 -20.11 -7.86
N ARG A 413 16.42 -20.36 -7.26
CA ARG A 413 15.96 -21.70 -6.89
C ARG A 413 15.74 -22.61 -8.10
N HIS A 414 15.29 -22.04 -9.21
CA HIS A 414 15.10 -22.74 -10.48
C HIS A 414 16.41 -22.92 -11.26
N GLY A 415 17.54 -22.42 -10.75
CA GLY A 415 18.85 -22.61 -11.37
C GLY A 415 19.07 -21.78 -12.63
N ILE A 416 18.23 -20.76 -12.89
CA ILE A 416 18.35 -19.92 -14.11
C ILE A 416 19.75 -19.29 -14.20
N PHE A 417 20.38 -18.96 -13.07
CA PHE A 417 21.69 -18.32 -13.03
C PHE A 417 22.88 -19.28 -13.20
N ASP A 418 22.69 -20.60 -13.06
CA ASP A 418 23.81 -21.52 -12.81
C ASP A 418 24.70 -21.77 -14.03
N ASN A 419 24.25 -21.44 -15.25
CA ASN A 419 25.01 -21.67 -16.49
C ASN A 419 24.92 -20.52 -17.52
N LEU A 420 24.60 -19.31 -17.06
CA LEU A 420 24.47 -18.16 -17.97
C LEU A 420 25.79 -17.41 -18.15
N GLN A 421 26.03 -16.97 -19.37
CA GLN A 421 27.08 -16.00 -19.65
C GLN A 421 26.79 -14.68 -18.94
N PRO A 422 27.82 -13.91 -18.54
CA PRO A 422 27.62 -12.65 -17.83
C PRO A 422 26.67 -11.68 -18.52
N LYS A 423 26.68 -11.61 -19.86
CA LYS A 423 25.79 -10.73 -20.63
C LYS A 423 24.31 -11.06 -20.48
N TYR A 424 23.94 -12.33 -20.39
CA TYR A 424 22.55 -12.74 -20.19
C TYR A 424 22.11 -12.52 -18.74
N VAL A 425 23.01 -12.74 -17.76
CA VAL A 425 22.78 -12.39 -16.36
C VAL A 425 22.53 -10.90 -16.19
N ALA A 426 23.29 -10.06 -16.91
CA ALA A 426 23.08 -8.61 -16.94
C ALA A 426 21.68 -8.24 -17.49
N GLY A 427 21.29 -8.84 -18.62
CA GLY A 427 19.97 -8.63 -19.21
C GLY A 427 18.82 -9.03 -18.28
N LEU A 428 18.89 -10.24 -17.71
CA LEU A 428 17.89 -10.75 -16.76
C LEU A 428 17.78 -9.85 -15.52
N MET A 429 18.90 -9.45 -14.91
CA MET A 429 18.85 -8.61 -13.73
C MET A 429 18.40 -7.17 -14.05
N ALA A 430 18.74 -6.64 -15.22
CA ALA A 430 18.26 -5.33 -15.67
C ALA A 430 16.75 -5.32 -15.93
N SER A 431 16.18 -6.41 -16.46
CA SER A 431 14.74 -6.52 -16.70
C SER A 431 13.93 -6.44 -15.40
N LEU A 432 14.52 -6.90 -14.29
CA LEU A 432 13.94 -6.89 -12.95
C LEU A 432 14.20 -5.61 -12.15
N ALA A 433 15.37 -4.99 -12.33
CA ALA A 433 15.79 -3.80 -11.59
C ALA A 433 15.28 -2.48 -12.22
N ALA A 434 14.89 -2.51 -13.48
CA ALA A 434 14.34 -1.36 -14.18
C ALA A 434 12.88 -1.08 -13.79
N ASP A 435 12.50 0.20 -13.79
CA ASP A 435 11.09 0.58 -13.70
C ASP A 435 10.37 0.10 -14.98
N SER A 436 9.17 -0.48 -14.82
CA SER A 436 8.42 -1.11 -15.91
C SER A 436 8.00 -0.14 -17.02
N ASP A 437 7.71 1.11 -16.67
CA ASP A 437 7.21 2.16 -17.58
C ASP A 437 8.31 2.87 -18.38
N ARG A 438 9.59 2.62 -18.06
CA ARG A 438 10.70 3.30 -18.71
C ARG A 438 11.11 2.61 -20.00
N ASN A 439 11.30 3.43 -21.03
CA ASN A 439 11.81 2.96 -22.31
C ASN A 439 13.29 3.28 -22.44
N TYR A 440 14.12 2.25 -22.67
CA TYR A 440 15.55 2.36 -22.91
C TYR A 440 15.92 2.16 -24.39
N GLY A 441 14.97 2.34 -25.30
CA GLY A 441 15.18 2.34 -26.74
C GLY A 441 14.90 1.03 -27.43
N GLU A 442 15.37 0.92 -28.67
CA GLU A 442 14.99 -0.12 -29.65
C GLU A 442 16.09 -1.16 -29.86
N ILE A 443 17.01 -1.33 -28.90
CA ILE A 443 17.99 -2.43 -28.99
C ILE A 443 17.21 -3.75 -28.94
N HIS A 444 17.41 -4.58 -29.96
CA HIS A 444 16.79 -5.89 -30.04
C HIS A 444 17.48 -6.86 -29.07
N LEU A 445 16.69 -7.69 -28.40
CA LEU A 445 17.19 -8.81 -27.62
C LEU A 445 17.88 -9.82 -28.53
N SER A 446 18.95 -10.44 -28.05
CA SER A 446 19.43 -11.67 -28.68
C SER A 446 18.38 -12.79 -28.54
N TYR A 447 18.41 -13.75 -29.47
CA TYR A 447 17.53 -14.92 -29.38
C TYR A 447 17.74 -15.69 -28.07
N ASP A 448 18.99 -15.86 -27.65
CA ASP A 448 19.32 -16.55 -26.40
C ASP A 448 18.73 -15.83 -25.17
N LEU A 449 18.84 -14.49 -25.10
CA LEU A 449 18.25 -13.73 -23.99
C LEU A 449 16.72 -13.78 -24.04
N SER A 450 16.13 -13.73 -25.23
CA SER A 450 14.68 -13.88 -25.40
C SER A 450 14.17 -15.22 -24.86
N ASP A 451 14.89 -16.31 -25.14
CA ASP A 451 14.54 -17.64 -24.64
C ASP A 451 14.65 -17.72 -23.11
N ILE A 452 15.71 -17.14 -22.54
CA ILE A 452 15.90 -17.06 -21.07
C ILE A 452 14.78 -16.25 -20.41
N LEU A 453 14.41 -15.10 -20.98
CA LEU A 453 13.32 -14.28 -20.45
C LEU A 453 11.98 -15.00 -20.57
N SER A 454 11.77 -15.78 -21.63
CA SER A 454 10.56 -16.60 -21.80
C SER A 454 10.46 -17.71 -20.75
N GLU A 455 11.57 -18.37 -20.41
CA GLU A 455 11.61 -19.32 -19.28
C GLU A 455 11.31 -18.61 -17.96
N PHE A 456 11.87 -17.41 -17.77
CA PHE A 456 11.65 -16.61 -16.57
C PHE A 456 10.21 -16.11 -16.43
N GLU A 457 9.52 -15.80 -17.53
CA GLU A 457 8.10 -15.44 -17.51
C GLU A 457 7.22 -16.54 -16.88
N GLN A 458 7.62 -17.81 -16.99
CA GLN A 458 6.88 -18.88 -16.32
C GLN A 458 7.01 -18.80 -14.79
N ILE A 459 8.15 -18.35 -14.28
CA ILE A 459 8.32 -18.06 -12.84
C ILE A 459 7.46 -16.86 -12.45
N ILE A 460 7.47 -15.79 -13.25
CA ILE A 460 6.62 -14.61 -13.01
C ILE A 460 5.15 -15.02 -12.93
N PHE A 461 4.67 -15.82 -13.89
CA PHE A 461 3.29 -16.31 -13.90
C PHE A 461 2.94 -17.10 -12.64
N ASN A 462 3.82 -18.02 -12.23
CA ASN A 462 3.61 -18.81 -11.02
C ASN A 462 3.59 -17.95 -9.75
N VAL A 463 4.54 -17.01 -9.62
CA VAL A 463 4.60 -16.09 -8.47
C VAL A 463 3.37 -15.20 -8.44
N THR A 464 3.06 -14.50 -9.52
CA THR A 464 1.89 -13.62 -9.62
C THR A 464 0.58 -14.35 -9.34
N GLY A 465 0.42 -15.60 -9.82
CA GLY A 465 -0.76 -16.41 -9.53
C GLY A 465 -0.96 -16.66 -8.02
N VAL A 466 0.12 -16.89 -7.28
CA VAL A 466 0.10 -17.07 -5.83
C VAL A 466 -0.09 -15.73 -5.10
N GLU A 467 0.55 -14.65 -5.57
CA GLU A 467 0.37 -13.29 -5.03
C GLU A 467 -1.11 -12.88 -5.09
N LEU A 468 -1.74 -13.00 -6.26
CA LEU A 468 -3.14 -12.66 -6.47
C LEU A 468 -4.08 -13.54 -5.64
N LYS A 469 -3.79 -14.85 -5.51
CA LYS A 469 -4.57 -15.78 -4.69
C LYS A 469 -4.66 -15.32 -3.23
N TYR A 470 -3.58 -14.75 -2.69
CA TYR A 470 -3.51 -14.27 -1.30
C TYR A 470 -3.74 -12.77 -1.16
N GLY A 471 -4.19 -12.07 -2.22
CA GLY A 471 -4.49 -10.64 -2.15
C GLY A 471 -3.26 -9.74 -1.99
N VAL A 472 -2.12 -10.16 -2.53
CA VAL A 472 -0.94 -9.31 -2.71
C VAL A 472 -1.01 -8.69 -4.11
N GLU A 473 -0.66 -7.41 -4.22
CA GLU A 473 -0.53 -6.74 -5.52
C GLU A 473 0.49 -7.47 -6.38
N ALA A 474 0.12 -7.75 -7.63
CA ALA A 474 0.99 -8.43 -8.57
C ALA A 474 2.28 -7.64 -8.79
N SER A 475 3.39 -8.38 -8.91
CA SER A 475 4.66 -7.81 -9.34
C SER A 475 4.54 -7.14 -10.70
N GLU A 476 5.17 -5.96 -10.85
CA GLU A 476 5.23 -5.26 -12.13
C GLU A 476 5.94 -6.07 -13.22
N GLU A 477 5.60 -5.80 -14.48
CA GLU A 477 6.20 -6.44 -15.65
C GLU A 477 7.72 -6.22 -15.72
N ILE A 478 8.41 -7.18 -16.35
CA ILE A 478 9.83 -7.07 -16.65
C ILE A 478 10.06 -6.11 -17.81
N ASN A 479 11.19 -5.42 -17.78
CA ASN A 479 11.52 -4.43 -18.81
C ASN A 479 12.47 -5.04 -19.87
N PHE A 480 11.91 -5.40 -21.02
CA PHE A 480 12.67 -5.97 -22.14
C PHE A 480 13.69 -5.00 -22.73
N SER A 481 13.37 -3.71 -22.83
CA SER A 481 14.30 -2.70 -23.36
C SER A 481 15.52 -2.53 -22.45
N ALA A 482 15.31 -2.60 -21.13
CA ALA A 482 16.39 -2.59 -20.14
C ALA A 482 17.27 -3.84 -20.25
N ALA A 483 16.66 -5.00 -20.47
CA ALA A 483 17.37 -6.25 -20.64
C ALA A 483 18.32 -6.20 -21.85
N ALA A 484 17.80 -5.79 -23.02
CA ALA A 484 18.61 -5.65 -24.23
C ALA A 484 19.74 -4.62 -24.08
N THR A 485 19.45 -3.50 -23.40
CA THR A 485 20.44 -2.45 -23.13
C THR A 485 21.59 -2.96 -22.25
N ALA A 486 21.28 -3.70 -21.19
CA ALA A 486 22.29 -4.24 -20.29
C ALA A 486 23.10 -5.38 -20.92
N GLU A 487 22.47 -6.21 -21.76
CA GLU A 487 23.15 -7.23 -22.56
C GLU A 487 24.20 -6.59 -23.48
N ALA A 488 23.80 -5.61 -24.30
CA ALA A 488 24.69 -4.91 -25.22
C ALA A 488 25.86 -4.24 -24.48
N TRP A 489 25.57 -3.59 -23.35
CA TRP A 489 26.62 -3.01 -22.52
C TRP A 489 27.61 -4.06 -22.01
N ALA A 490 27.10 -5.19 -21.50
CA ALA A 490 27.94 -6.28 -21.01
C ALA A 490 28.77 -6.95 -22.11
N GLU A 491 28.28 -6.97 -23.36
CA GLU A 491 29.00 -7.53 -24.51
C GLU A 491 30.17 -6.64 -24.98
N GLY A 492 30.19 -5.36 -24.59
CA GLY A 492 31.31 -4.46 -24.89
C GLY A 492 30.96 -3.23 -25.73
N THR A 493 29.68 -2.95 -25.97
CA THR A 493 29.29 -1.73 -26.69
C THR A 493 29.87 -0.49 -26.03
N SER A 494 30.36 0.45 -26.84
CA SER A 494 30.88 1.73 -26.34
C SER A 494 29.76 2.57 -25.72
N TRP A 495 30.10 3.50 -24.82
CA TRP A 495 29.08 4.36 -24.20
C TRP A 495 28.37 5.22 -25.26
N GLU A 496 29.14 5.78 -26.19
CA GLU A 496 28.65 6.62 -27.27
C GLU A 496 27.64 5.85 -28.16
N ASP A 497 27.96 4.62 -28.52
CA ASP A 497 27.08 3.77 -29.33
C ASP A 497 25.83 3.36 -28.54
N LEU A 498 25.98 3.00 -27.26
CA LEU A 498 24.85 2.63 -26.42
C LEU A 498 23.86 3.80 -26.31
N VAL A 499 24.34 5.02 -26.06
CA VAL A 499 23.51 6.24 -26.03
C VAL A 499 22.85 6.49 -27.39
N PHE A 500 23.59 6.31 -28.48
CA PHE A 500 23.08 6.52 -29.83
C PHE A 500 21.95 5.55 -30.20
N TYR A 501 22.13 4.25 -29.93
CA TYR A 501 21.14 3.23 -30.28
C TYR A 501 19.91 3.25 -29.37
N THR A 502 20.10 3.47 -28.07
CA THR A 502 18.98 3.54 -27.12
C THR A 502 18.17 4.82 -27.26
N LYS A 503 18.80 5.92 -27.70
CA LYS A 503 18.22 7.28 -27.67
C LYS A 503 17.75 7.73 -26.27
N ALA A 504 18.12 6.98 -25.22
CA ALA A 504 17.80 7.30 -23.84
C ALA A 504 18.70 8.43 -23.34
N GLU A 505 18.23 9.18 -22.35
CA GLU A 505 19.09 10.17 -21.69
C GLU A 505 20.21 9.44 -20.94
N GLU A 506 21.44 9.95 -21.05
CA GLU A 506 22.64 9.32 -20.50
C GLU A 506 22.51 9.00 -19.00
N GLY A 507 21.89 9.90 -18.22
CA GLY A 507 21.66 9.70 -16.79
C GLY A 507 20.68 8.57 -16.47
N ASP A 508 19.71 8.30 -17.35
CA ASP A 508 18.79 7.18 -17.18
C ASP A 508 19.48 5.84 -17.44
N LEU A 509 20.37 5.79 -18.45
CA LEU A 509 21.23 4.63 -18.70
C LEU A 509 22.19 4.38 -17.54
N VAL A 510 22.84 5.42 -17.01
CA VAL A 510 23.70 5.28 -15.83
C VAL A 510 22.91 4.72 -14.65
N ARG A 511 21.71 5.25 -14.40
CA ARG A 511 20.85 4.77 -13.31
C ARG A 511 20.43 3.32 -13.50
N LEU A 512 20.03 2.93 -14.72
CA LEU A 512 19.71 1.55 -15.06
C LEU A 512 20.88 0.63 -14.72
N LEU A 513 22.05 0.89 -15.30
CA LEU A 513 23.23 0.03 -15.15
C LEU A 513 23.77 0.02 -13.71
N SER A 514 23.70 1.14 -12.99
CA SER A 514 24.07 1.21 -11.58
C SER A 514 23.14 0.35 -10.72
N ARG A 515 21.81 0.46 -10.90
CA ARG A 515 20.83 -0.37 -10.17
C ARG A 515 21.00 -1.85 -10.49
N THR A 516 21.24 -2.19 -11.76
CA THR A 516 21.55 -3.57 -12.17
C THR A 516 22.80 -4.08 -11.48
N GLY A 517 23.89 -3.30 -11.50
CA GLY A 517 25.14 -3.66 -10.82
C GLY A 517 24.98 -3.81 -9.31
N GLU A 518 24.24 -2.91 -8.64
CA GLU A 518 23.94 -2.99 -7.21
C GLU A 518 23.11 -4.24 -6.88
N ALA A 519 22.10 -4.57 -7.68
CA ALA A 519 21.30 -5.78 -7.51
C ALA A 519 22.14 -7.05 -7.70
N LEU A 520 23.03 -7.08 -8.70
CA LEU A 520 23.99 -8.16 -8.89
C LEU A 520 24.94 -8.30 -7.69
N LEU A 521 25.37 -7.18 -7.09
CA LEU A 521 26.18 -7.21 -5.88
C LEU A 521 25.41 -7.80 -4.68
N GLN A 522 24.09 -7.59 -4.59
CA GLN A 522 23.27 -8.28 -3.57
C GLN A 522 23.28 -9.80 -3.78
N VAL A 523 23.09 -10.26 -5.02
CA VAL A 523 23.18 -11.70 -5.36
C VAL A 523 24.59 -12.25 -5.10
N ALA A 524 25.63 -11.46 -5.41
CA ALA A 524 27.03 -11.83 -5.19
C ALA A 524 27.42 -12.01 -3.71
N ASN A 525 26.60 -11.52 -2.78
CA ASN A 525 26.77 -11.70 -1.34
C ASN A 525 26.23 -13.04 -0.84
N LEU A 526 25.41 -13.75 -1.63
CA LEU A 526 24.83 -15.06 -1.28
C LEU A 526 25.80 -16.23 -1.47
N ARG A 527 27.07 -16.08 -1.06
CA ARG A 527 28.15 -17.04 -1.35
C ARG A 527 27.91 -18.41 -0.72
N ASP A 528 27.31 -18.44 0.47
CA ASP A 528 27.11 -19.67 1.23
C ASP A 528 25.85 -20.42 0.78
N SER A 529 24.82 -19.71 0.33
CA SER A 529 23.54 -20.31 -0.07
C SER A 529 23.44 -20.59 -1.56
N ASN A 530 24.03 -19.74 -2.42
CA ASN A 530 23.95 -19.81 -3.88
C ASN A 530 25.32 -19.53 -4.52
N PRO A 531 26.34 -20.41 -4.34
CA PRO A 531 27.73 -20.10 -4.69
C PRO A 531 27.96 -19.83 -6.19
N ASN A 532 27.33 -20.61 -7.08
CA ASN A 532 27.47 -20.45 -8.53
C ASN A 532 26.88 -19.12 -9.01
N ALA A 533 25.62 -18.86 -8.64
CA ALA A 533 24.96 -17.60 -8.92
C ALA A 533 25.70 -16.39 -8.32
N ALA A 534 26.26 -16.52 -7.11
CA ALA A 534 27.03 -15.46 -6.48
C ALA A 534 28.37 -15.18 -7.21
N ALA A 535 29.00 -16.21 -7.77
CA ALA A 535 30.23 -16.05 -8.57
C ALA A 535 29.95 -15.32 -9.88
N ILE A 536 28.97 -15.79 -10.66
CA ILE A 536 28.62 -15.16 -11.94
C ILE A 536 28.07 -13.74 -11.72
N ALA A 537 27.26 -13.50 -10.69
CA ALA A 537 26.75 -12.16 -10.40
C ALA A 537 27.88 -11.18 -10.06
N ARG A 538 28.93 -11.63 -9.35
CA ARG A 538 30.11 -10.80 -9.06
C ARG A 538 30.88 -10.44 -10.32
N GLU A 539 31.08 -11.41 -11.21
CA GLU A 539 31.73 -11.19 -12.50
C GLU A 539 30.93 -10.21 -13.36
N THR A 540 29.63 -10.45 -13.51
CA THR A 540 28.72 -9.58 -14.25
C THR A 540 28.68 -8.17 -13.67
N ALA A 541 28.63 -8.02 -12.34
CA ALA A 541 28.67 -6.70 -11.71
C ALA A 541 29.95 -5.93 -12.06
N ALA A 542 31.10 -6.59 -12.13
CA ALA A 542 32.35 -5.96 -12.52
C ALA A 542 32.36 -5.50 -13.98
N ILE A 543 31.69 -6.25 -14.87
CA ILE A 543 31.52 -5.88 -16.29
C ILE A 543 30.59 -4.67 -16.42
N ILE A 544 29.46 -4.68 -15.70
CA ILE A 544 28.44 -3.61 -15.75
C ILE A 544 28.97 -2.30 -15.13
N LEU A 545 29.61 -2.37 -13.97
CA LEU A 545 30.12 -1.24 -13.21
C LEU A 545 31.50 -0.76 -13.71
N ARG A 546 31.63 -0.60 -15.03
CA ARG A 546 32.79 0.03 -15.69
C ARG A 546 32.47 1.48 -16.06
N GLU A 547 33.50 2.27 -16.35
CA GLU A 547 33.34 3.66 -16.81
C GLU A 547 32.36 3.74 -18.01
N PRO A 548 31.38 4.67 -18.01
CA PRO A 548 31.22 5.83 -17.11
C PRO A 548 30.27 5.60 -15.92
N ILE A 549 29.94 4.35 -15.59
CA ILE A 549 28.96 4.00 -14.55
C ILE A 549 29.56 4.14 -13.14
N ARG A 550 30.86 3.86 -13.01
CA ARG A 550 31.59 3.78 -11.73
C ARG A 550 31.96 5.13 -11.12
#